data_AF-A0A3N0XXZ5-F1
#
_entry.id   AF-A0A3N0XXZ5-F1
#
_cell.length_a   1.000
_cell.length_b   1.000
_cell.length_c   1.000
_cell.angle_alpha   90.00
_cell.angle_beta   90.00
_cell.angle_gamma   90.00
#
_symmetry.space_group_name_H-M   'P 1'
#
loop_
_entity.id
_entity.type
_entity.pdbx_description
1 polymer ?
#
loop_
_entity_poly.entity_id
_entity_poly.type
_entity_poly.pdbx_seq_one_letter_code
_entity_poly.pdbx_strand_id
1 'polypeptide(L)'
;METKQCEEITEMVCLESDLQDGQMKEVEVDRHKILLVRNKGEFAAVGGLCTHYGAPLIKGALVGDRVRCPFHGACFNTKTGDIEEFPGLDSLPTFKVKVEGGKVYVTTDKTKLNKRVKKMSGRVPGVSHTVVLIGGGPASLQCAETLRQNDYGGRIIMVTKDEQLPLDKTKLSKAMNIEIEKVLLRQSDFLQHHGIEVWTKKEVKSVDTEAKTLTFKDGTVQHYDQLLISTGGRARPLQCPGAELENVKLLQSYKDATEIHHMSAGNKAVIVGTSFIGVIPNSDFLKRTSVEIDSRNAVVVDKFMKTNIPDVFAAGDVVSFPLPLVGHKRVNIGHWQLAQAHGTT
;
A
#
# COMPACT_ATOMS: atom_id res chain seq x y z
N MET A 1 37.02 -1.35 -10.23
CA MET A 1 35.88 -0.91 -9.41
C MET A 1 36.35 -0.96 -7.96
N GLU A 2 36.78 0.18 -7.43
CA GLU A 2 37.12 0.30 -6.01
C GLU A 2 35.83 0.09 -5.20
N THR A 3 35.81 -0.99 -4.41
CA THR A 3 34.85 -1.15 -3.32
C THR A 3 35.02 0.03 -2.38
N LYS A 4 34.10 1.01 -2.45
CA LYS A 4 33.98 2.04 -1.41
C LYS A 4 33.83 1.31 -0.09
N GLN A 5 34.89 1.33 0.72
CA GLN A 5 34.87 0.80 2.06
C GLN A 5 33.85 1.62 2.83
N CYS A 6 32.72 1.02 3.16
CA CYS A 6 31.67 1.68 3.90
C CYS A 6 32.19 1.87 5.33
N GLU A 7 32.46 3.11 5.74
CA GLU A 7 32.92 3.39 7.10
C GLU A 7 31.81 3.00 8.09
N GLU A 8 31.99 1.84 8.74
CA GLU A 8 31.12 1.39 9.81
C GLU A 8 31.41 2.21 11.08
N ILE A 9 30.35 2.65 11.74
CA ILE A 9 30.40 3.40 13.00
C ILE A 9 29.75 2.53 14.07
N THR A 10 30.50 2.20 15.11
CA THR A 10 30.03 1.40 16.24
C THR A 10 30.11 2.22 17.52
N GLU A 11 28.99 2.37 18.20
CA GLU A 11 28.90 3.12 19.46
C GLU A 11 28.28 2.27 20.56
N MET A 12 28.74 2.47 21.80
CA MET A 12 28.09 1.92 22.99
C MET A 12 26.85 2.75 23.27
N VAL A 13 25.67 2.11 23.32
CA VAL A 13 24.38 2.82 23.40
C VAL A 13 23.70 2.69 24.76
N CYS A 14 23.94 1.61 25.50
CA CYS A 14 23.47 1.42 26.87
C CYS A 14 24.17 0.25 27.56
N LEU A 15 23.98 0.13 28.88
CA LEU A 15 24.27 -1.11 29.58
C LEU A 15 23.18 -2.14 29.29
N GLU A 16 23.52 -3.42 29.36
CA GLU A 16 22.55 -4.51 29.21
C GLU A 16 21.46 -4.43 30.29
N SER A 17 21.81 -3.98 31.50
CA SER A 17 20.87 -3.79 32.62
C SER A 17 19.87 -2.65 32.42
N ASP A 18 20.11 -1.75 31.45
CA ASP A 18 19.26 -0.58 31.22
C ASP A 18 17.96 -0.92 30.46
N LEU A 19 17.88 -2.12 29.88
CA LEU A 19 16.74 -2.56 29.08
C LEU A 19 16.35 -3.98 29.47
N GLN A 20 15.12 -4.15 29.96
CA GLN A 20 14.55 -5.45 30.32
C GLN A 20 13.81 -6.06 29.13
N ASP A 21 13.53 -7.36 29.21
CA ASP A 21 12.75 -8.05 28.18
C ASP A 21 11.35 -7.43 28.02
N GLY A 22 10.92 -7.27 26.77
CA GLY A 22 9.65 -6.62 26.42
C GLY A 22 9.73 -5.10 26.46
N GLN A 23 10.92 -4.50 26.62
CA GLN A 23 11.13 -3.06 26.57
C GLN A 23 11.83 -2.62 25.27
N MET A 24 11.67 -1.33 25.00
CA MET A 24 12.32 -0.63 23.89
C MET A 24 12.95 0.68 24.39
N LYS A 25 14.04 1.10 23.74
CA LYS A 25 14.79 2.32 24.04
C LYS A 25 15.17 3.01 22.74
N GLU A 26 14.94 4.32 22.66
CA GLU A 26 15.48 5.13 21.56
C GLU A 26 16.93 5.50 21.86
N VAL A 27 17.80 5.29 20.88
CA VAL A 27 19.23 5.66 20.92
C VAL A 27 19.60 6.34 19.61
N GLU A 28 20.70 7.08 19.59
CA GLU A 28 21.21 7.74 18.39
C GLU A 28 22.64 7.29 18.12
N VAL A 29 22.93 6.91 16.88
CA VAL A 29 24.28 6.55 16.40
C VAL A 29 24.46 7.16 15.02
N ASP A 30 25.51 7.97 14.82
CA ASP A 30 25.74 8.72 13.59
C ASP A 30 24.47 9.43 13.05
N ARG A 31 23.75 10.16 13.92
CA ARG A 31 22.49 10.88 13.62
C ARG A 31 21.29 10.00 13.23
N HIS A 32 21.44 8.68 13.23
CA HIS A 32 20.33 7.76 13.01
C HIS A 32 19.60 7.55 14.33
N LYS A 33 18.30 7.84 14.34
CA LYS A 33 17.43 7.41 15.44
C LYS A 33 17.17 5.93 15.32
N ILE A 34 17.50 5.18 16.36
CA ILE A 34 17.43 3.72 16.40
C ILE A 34 16.54 3.30 17.57
N LEU A 35 15.61 2.41 17.30
CA LEU A 35 14.86 1.70 18.33
C LEU A 35 15.60 0.43 18.69
N LEU A 36 16.22 0.43 19.86
CA LEU A 36 16.76 -0.75 20.49
C LEU A 36 15.63 -1.49 21.21
N VAL A 37 15.52 -2.79 20.98
CA VAL A 37 14.49 -3.65 21.56
C VAL A 37 15.19 -4.82 22.24
N ARG A 38 14.71 -5.20 23.43
CA ARG A 38 15.12 -6.44 24.08
C ARG A 38 13.92 -7.37 24.22
N ASN A 39 14.05 -8.59 23.73
CA ASN A 39 13.03 -9.61 23.86
C ASN A 39 13.67 -10.99 24.04
N LYS A 40 13.23 -11.74 25.06
CA LYS A 40 13.75 -13.09 25.40
C LYS A 40 15.28 -13.13 25.54
N GLY A 41 15.87 -12.11 26.19
CA GLY A 41 17.31 -11.97 26.37
C GLY A 41 18.09 -11.48 25.14
N GLU A 42 17.46 -11.37 23.97
CA GLU A 42 18.10 -10.93 22.73
C GLU A 42 17.86 -9.45 22.47
N PHE A 43 18.90 -8.75 22.00
CA PHE A 43 18.78 -7.37 21.53
C PHE A 43 18.65 -7.31 20.01
N ALA A 44 17.75 -6.45 19.54
CA ALA A 44 17.61 -6.09 18.14
C ALA A 44 17.58 -4.56 17.99
N ALA A 45 18.04 -4.05 16.86
CA ALA A 45 18.06 -2.62 16.56
C ALA A 45 17.49 -2.35 15.18
N VAL A 46 16.46 -1.50 15.13
CA VAL A 46 15.78 -1.07 13.89
C VAL A 46 15.63 0.44 13.84
N GLY A 47 15.25 0.99 12.69
CA GLY A 47 14.99 2.44 12.56
C GLY A 47 13.98 2.91 13.61
N GLY A 48 14.27 4.04 14.26
CA GLY A 48 13.44 4.60 15.33
C GLY A 48 12.18 5.33 14.84
N LEU A 49 12.09 5.59 13.54
CA LEU A 49 10.99 6.33 12.93
C LEU A 49 10.19 5.43 11.99
N CYS A 50 8.87 5.50 12.07
CA CYS A 50 7.97 4.79 11.17
C CYS A 50 8.21 5.24 9.72
N THR A 51 8.42 4.30 8.82
CA THR A 51 8.63 4.55 7.38
C THR A 51 7.43 5.10 6.63
N HIS A 52 6.25 5.13 7.26
CA HIS A 52 5.05 5.76 6.71
C HIS A 52 5.16 7.29 6.82
N TYR A 53 4.79 7.88 7.97
CA TYR A 53 4.82 9.34 8.21
C TYR A 53 5.78 9.76 9.33
N GLY A 54 6.85 9.01 9.58
CA GLY A 54 7.95 9.42 10.47
C GLY A 54 7.62 9.44 11.97
N ALA A 55 6.55 8.78 12.40
CA ALA A 55 6.19 8.71 13.82
C ALA A 55 7.31 8.04 14.65
N PRO A 56 7.70 8.58 15.81
CA PRO A 56 8.68 7.94 16.68
C PRO A 56 8.13 6.64 17.24
N LEU A 57 8.75 5.51 16.91
CA LEU A 57 8.29 4.16 17.28
C LEU A 57 8.44 3.88 18.77
N ILE A 58 9.33 4.59 19.46
CA ILE A 58 9.44 4.54 20.93
C ILE A 58 8.16 5.01 21.64
N LYS A 59 7.29 5.77 20.97
CA LYS A 59 5.96 6.14 21.49
C LYS A 59 4.87 5.13 21.11
N GLY A 60 5.24 4.06 20.40
CA GLY A 60 4.36 2.99 19.97
C GLY A 60 4.17 1.91 21.03
N ALA A 61 3.73 0.73 20.58
CA ALA A 61 3.56 -0.44 21.44
C ALA A 61 4.40 -1.61 20.91
N LEU A 62 5.13 -2.27 21.81
CA LEU A 62 5.90 -3.48 21.53
C LEU A 62 5.15 -4.70 22.06
N VAL A 63 4.96 -5.72 21.22
CA VAL A 63 4.40 -7.02 21.61
C VAL A 63 5.25 -8.12 20.97
N GLY A 64 6.01 -8.83 21.80
CA GLY A 64 7.00 -9.80 21.30
C GLY A 64 8.00 -9.13 20.38
N ASP A 65 8.20 -9.66 19.18
CA ASP A 65 9.13 -9.11 18.18
C ASP A 65 8.47 -8.04 17.28
N ARG A 66 7.30 -7.50 17.64
CA ARG A 66 6.52 -6.61 16.77
C ARG A 66 6.33 -5.24 17.40
N VAL A 67 6.73 -4.18 16.71
CA VAL A 67 6.49 -2.79 17.13
C VAL A 67 5.39 -2.15 16.29
N ARG A 68 4.37 -1.58 16.94
CA ARG A 68 3.26 -0.89 16.32
C ARG A 68 3.40 0.62 16.46
N CYS A 69 3.36 1.32 15.33
CA CYS A 69 3.43 2.77 15.22
C CYS A 69 2.23 3.45 15.91
N PRO A 70 2.45 4.54 16.68
CA PRO A 70 1.40 5.21 17.44
C PRO A 70 0.45 6.08 16.61
N PHE A 71 0.80 6.42 15.36
CA PHE A 71 -0.03 7.32 14.55
C PHE A 71 -1.10 6.56 13.77
N HIS A 72 -0.67 5.63 12.92
CA HIS A 72 -1.57 4.94 11.99
C HIS A 72 -1.55 3.42 12.17
N GLY A 73 -0.84 2.90 13.17
CA GLY A 73 -0.85 1.47 13.48
C GLY A 73 -0.01 0.58 12.55
N ALA A 74 0.83 1.13 11.67
CA ALA A 74 1.81 0.34 10.91
C ALA A 74 2.63 -0.53 11.87
N CYS A 75 2.82 -1.80 11.53
CA CYS A 75 3.52 -2.75 12.40
C CYS A 75 4.75 -3.30 11.69
N PHE A 76 5.85 -3.38 12.44
CA PHE A 76 7.15 -3.83 11.94
C PHE A 76 7.71 -4.94 12.80
N ASN A 77 8.40 -5.88 12.16
CA ASN A 77 9.22 -6.87 12.82
C ASN A 77 10.49 -6.19 13.35
N THR A 78 10.76 -6.29 14.64
CA THR A 78 11.92 -5.69 15.29
C THR A 78 13.24 -6.44 15.03
N LYS A 79 13.17 -7.68 14.55
CA LYS A 79 14.36 -8.47 14.18
C LYS A 79 14.77 -8.25 12.73
N THR A 80 13.81 -8.27 11.81
CA THR A 80 14.08 -8.14 10.36
C THR A 80 13.90 -6.71 9.85
N GLY A 81 13.26 -5.84 10.63
CA GLY A 81 12.81 -4.52 10.21
C GLY A 81 11.60 -4.56 9.28
N ASP A 82 11.11 -5.73 8.88
CA ASP A 82 10.09 -5.82 7.84
C ASP A 82 8.77 -5.20 8.27
N ILE A 83 8.13 -4.49 7.34
CA ILE A 83 6.73 -4.12 7.52
C ILE A 83 5.85 -5.37 7.45
N GLU A 84 5.04 -5.56 8.49
CA GLU A 84 4.12 -6.69 8.63
C GLU A 84 2.65 -6.25 8.58
N GLU A 85 2.37 -5.01 9.00
CA GLU A 85 1.05 -4.40 8.84
C GLU A 85 1.16 -2.97 8.31
N PHE A 86 0.26 -2.66 7.38
CA PHE A 86 0.10 -1.39 6.66
C PHE A 86 -0.24 -0.22 7.61
N PRO A 87 -0.10 1.08 7.23
CA PRO A 87 -0.22 1.64 5.88
C PRO A 87 1.10 1.94 5.17
N GLY A 88 2.24 1.73 5.82
CA GLY A 88 3.55 1.90 5.18
C GLY A 88 3.76 0.93 4.02
N LEU A 89 4.69 1.25 3.13
CA LEU A 89 5.15 0.36 2.06
C LEU A 89 6.56 -0.18 2.33
N ASP A 90 7.38 0.61 3.02
CA ASP A 90 8.79 0.32 3.21
C ASP A 90 9.04 -0.26 4.61
N SER A 91 10.00 -1.17 4.71
CA SER A 91 10.53 -1.73 5.95
C SER A 91 11.49 -0.76 6.66
N LEU A 92 11.69 -0.96 7.96
CA LEU A 92 12.72 -0.27 8.72
C LEU A 92 14.12 -0.77 8.32
N PRO A 93 15.14 0.10 8.37
CA PRO A 93 16.53 -0.37 8.37
C PRO A 93 16.81 -1.16 9.64
N THR A 94 17.72 -2.13 9.55
CA THR A 94 18.24 -2.89 10.70
C THR A 94 19.69 -2.55 10.96
N PHE A 95 20.10 -2.63 12.22
CA PHE A 95 21.46 -2.30 12.65
C PHE A 95 22.06 -3.52 13.35
N LYS A 96 23.38 -3.71 13.20
CA LYS A 96 24.05 -4.82 13.90
C LYS A 96 24.11 -4.47 15.37
N VAL A 97 23.82 -5.43 16.23
CA VAL A 97 23.92 -5.29 17.69
C VAL A 97 24.97 -6.26 18.21
N LYS A 98 25.84 -5.79 19.10
CA LYS A 98 26.81 -6.61 19.82
C LYS A 98 26.66 -6.36 21.32
N VAL A 99 26.57 -7.43 22.11
CA VAL A 99 26.58 -7.35 23.57
C VAL A 99 27.88 -7.95 24.08
N GLU A 100 28.67 -7.19 24.83
CA GLU A 100 29.96 -7.62 25.36
C GLU A 100 30.25 -6.95 26.71
N GLY A 101 30.60 -7.75 27.72
CA GLY A 101 30.91 -7.23 29.06
C GLY A 101 29.78 -6.42 29.70
N GLY A 102 28.52 -6.81 29.47
CA GLY A 102 27.34 -6.11 29.97
C GLY A 102 27.04 -4.77 29.29
N LYS A 103 27.67 -4.48 28.15
CA LYS A 103 27.45 -3.27 27.34
C LYS A 103 26.85 -3.64 26.00
N VAL A 104 25.92 -2.82 25.52
CA VAL A 104 25.26 -2.98 24.23
C VAL A 104 25.84 -1.97 23.25
N TYR A 105 26.26 -2.46 22.09
CA TYR A 105 26.83 -1.70 20.99
C TYR A 105 25.95 -1.83 19.76
N VAL A 106 25.81 -0.73 19.02
CA VAL A 106 25.09 -0.71 17.75
C VAL A 106 26.03 -0.23 16.66
N THR A 107 26.04 -0.92 15.53
CA THR A 107 26.82 -0.57 14.34
C THR A 107 25.91 -0.12 13.20
N THR A 108 26.25 1.03 12.63
CA THR A 108 25.65 1.59 11.40
C THR A 108 26.73 1.95 10.39
N ASP A 109 26.33 2.48 9.25
CA ASP A 109 27.20 3.06 8.24
C ASP A 109 26.60 4.36 7.68
N LYS A 110 27.44 5.22 7.12
CA LYS A 110 27.03 6.54 6.59
C LYS A 110 26.08 6.47 5.39
N THR A 111 25.93 5.30 4.77
CA THR A 111 25.05 5.09 3.60
C THR A 111 23.68 4.54 4.00
N LYS A 112 23.47 4.26 5.29
CA LYS A 112 22.24 3.67 5.79
C LYS A 112 21.06 4.60 5.53
N LEU A 113 20.05 4.09 4.85
CA LEU A 113 18.82 4.82 4.58
C LEU A 113 17.83 4.64 5.74
N ASN A 114 16.97 5.64 5.94
CA ASN A 114 15.90 5.62 6.97
C ASN A 114 14.76 4.64 6.67
N LYS A 115 14.74 4.05 5.48
CA LYS A 115 13.75 3.08 5.03
C LYS A 115 14.37 2.09 4.05
N ARG A 116 13.79 0.91 3.95
CA ARG A 116 14.26 -0.19 3.11
C ARG A 116 13.09 -0.81 2.37
N VAL A 117 13.25 -1.05 1.08
CA VAL A 117 12.27 -1.84 0.31
C VAL A 117 12.51 -3.32 0.62
N LYS A 118 11.46 -4.12 0.79
CA LYS A 118 11.61 -5.58 0.89
C LYS A 118 12.28 -6.12 -0.37
N LYS A 119 13.07 -7.19 -0.24
CA LYS A 119 13.71 -7.82 -1.40
C LYS A 119 12.62 -8.21 -2.40
N MET A 120 12.83 -7.86 -3.66
CA MET A 120 11.93 -8.15 -4.75
C MET A 120 12.71 -8.66 -5.95
N SER A 121 12.14 -9.64 -6.64
CA SER A 121 12.61 -10.09 -7.94
C SER A 121 12.25 -9.09 -9.05
N GLY A 122 12.62 -9.44 -10.28
CA GLY A 122 12.19 -8.76 -11.48
C GLY A 122 11.52 -9.74 -12.45
N ARG A 123 11.13 -9.23 -13.62
CA ARG A 123 10.63 -10.05 -14.72
C ARG A 123 11.72 -11.00 -15.22
N VAL A 124 11.40 -12.27 -15.38
CA VAL A 124 12.29 -13.31 -15.91
C VAL A 124 12.02 -13.49 -17.41
N PRO A 125 13.03 -13.33 -18.29
CA PRO A 125 12.87 -13.57 -19.72
C PRO A 125 12.36 -15.00 -20.01
N GLY A 126 11.43 -15.13 -20.96
CA GLY A 126 10.85 -16.42 -21.36
C GLY A 126 9.65 -16.89 -20.52
N VAL A 127 9.39 -16.31 -19.35
CA VAL A 127 8.15 -16.57 -18.60
C VAL A 127 7.03 -15.73 -19.20
N SER A 128 6.09 -16.39 -19.89
CA SER A 128 4.98 -15.74 -20.61
C SER A 128 3.73 -15.47 -19.77
N HIS A 129 3.62 -16.11 -18.60
CA HIS A 129 2.46 -15.95 -17.72
C HIS A 129 2.24 -14.47 -17.36
N THR A 130 1.02 -13.99 -17.51
CA THR A 130 0.62 -12.59 -17.40
C THR A 130 -0.45 -12.44 -16.34
N VAL A 131 -0.13 -11.68 -15.29
CA VAL A 131 -1.09 -11.22 -14.29
C VAL A 131 -1.50 -9.80 -14.64
N VAL A 132 -2.81 -9.55 -14.78
CA VAL A 132 -3.35 -8.20 -14.98
C VAL A 132 -4.04 -7.71 -13.71
N LEU A 133 -3.76 -6.48 -13.30
CA LEU A 133 -4.31 -5.83 -12.12
C LEU A 133 -5.15 -4.62 -12.56
N ILE A 134 -6.48 -4.69 -12.43
CA ILE A 134 -7.39 -3.61 -12.81
C ILE A 134 -7.55 -2.63 -11.66
N GLY A 135 -6.91 -1.47 -11.77
CA GLY A 135 -6.99 -0.35 -10.84
C GLY A 135 -5.61 0.16 -10.44
N GLY A 136 -5.41 1.48 -10.39
CA GLY A 136 -4.15 2.12 -9.97
C GLY A 136 -4.09 2.44 -8.46
N GLY A 137 -4.65 1.56 -7.62
CA GLY A 137 -4.78 1.79 -6.18
C GLY A 137 -3.76 1.03 -5.32
N PRO A 138 -3.82 1.20 -3.98
CA PRO A 138 -2.92 0.51 -3.05
C PRO A 138 -3.03 -1.02 -3.11
N ALA A 139 -4.22 -1.57 -3.40
CA ALA A 139 -4.40 -3.02 -3.54
C ALA A 139 -3.58 -3.59 -4.70
N SER A 140 -3.65 -2.97 -5.89
CA SER A 140 -2.89 -3.43 -7.06
C SER A 140 -1.39 -3.25 -6.86
N LEU A 141 -0.96 -2.12 -6.32
CA LEU A 141 0.46 -1.88 -6.07
C LEU A 141 1.01 -2.91 -5.08
N GLN A 142 0.29 -3.15 -3.99
CA GLN A 142 0.70 -4.12 -2.99
C GLN A 142 0.72 -5.55 -3.55
N CYS A 143 -0.23 -5.91 -4.42
CA CYS A 143 -0.22 -7.18 -5.14
C CYS A 143 1.00 -7.32 -6.05
N ALA A 144 1.29 -6.31 -6.87
CA ALA A 144 2.45 -6.32 -7.76
C ALA A 144 3.77 -6.48 -6.99
N GLU A 145 3.94 -5.73 -5.89
CA GLU A 145 5.12 -5.86 -5.03
C GLU A 145 5.17 -7.23 -4.35
N THR A 146 4.04 -7.72 -3.82
CA THR A 146 3.98 -9.05 -3.15
C THR A 146 4.33 -10.17 -4.12
N LEU A 147 3.88 -10.13 -5.37
CA LEU A 147 4.27 -11.09 -6.41
C LEU A 147 5.78 -11.09 -6.61
N ARG A 148 6.42 -9.92 -6.71
CA ARG A 148 7.88 -9.82 -6.84
C ARG A 148 8.62 -10.21 -5.55
N GLN A 149 8.06 -9.98 -4.38
CA GLN A 149 8.61 -10.44 -3.10
C GLN A 149 8.60 -11.97 -2.99
N ASN A 150 7.70 -12.65 -3.71
CA ASN A 150 7.58 -14.11 -3.79
C ASN A 150 8.16 -14.68 -5.09
N ASP A 151 9.13 -13.99 -5.69
CA ASP A 151 9.88 -14.45 -6.86
C ASP A 151 9.03 -14.79 -8.11
N TYR A 152 7.80 -14.27 -8.21
CA TYR A 152 7.02 -14.41 -9.45
C TYR A 152 7.78 -13.76 -10.60
N GLY A 153 8.12 -14.54 -11.64
CA GLY A 153 8.93 -14.10 -12.77
C GLY A 153 8.13 -13.61 -13.99
N GLY A 154 6.81 -13.80 -14.00
CA GLY A 154 5.97 -13.47 -15.14
C GLY A 154 5.74 -11.97 -15.35
N ARG A 155 4.94 -11.65 -16.37
CA ARG A 155 4.53 -10.28 -16.68
C ARG A 155 3.46 -9.82 -15.68
N ILE A 156 3.58 -8.57 -15.22
CA ILE A 156 2.59 -7.91 -14.37
C ILE A 156 2.18 -6.63 -15.08
N ILE A 157 0.87 -6.47 -15.34
CA ILE A 157 0.31 -5.28 -15.98
C ILE A 157 -0.73 -4.67 -15.05
N MET A 158 -0.45 -3.50 -14.51
CA MET A 158 -1.44 -2.69 -13.81
C MET A 158 -2.10 -1.74 -14.80
N VAL A 159 -3.43 -1.78 -14.88
CA VAL A 159 -4.19 -0.89 -15.78
C VAL A 159 -5.03 0.08 -14.96
N THR A 160 -5.00 1.37 -15.31
CA THR A 160 -5.77 2.39 -14.61
C THR A 160 -6.30 3.44 -15.56
N LYS A 161 -7.54 3.89 -15.32
CA LYS A 161 -8.12 5.04 -16.03
C LYS A 161 -7.49 6.37 -15.63
N ASP A 162 -6.87 6.41 -14.45
CA ASP A 162 -6.23 7.60 -13.91
C ASP A 162 -5.01 7.97 -14.79
N GLU A 163 -4.69 9.26 -14.88
CA GLU A 163 -3.53 9.73 -15.67
C GLU A 163 -2.21 9.48 -14.93
N GLN A 164 -2.28 9.46 -13.59
CA GLN A 164 -1.15 9.35 -12.69
C GLN A 164 -0.82 7.88 -12.37
N LEU A 165 0.43 7.65 -11.95
CA LEU A 165 0.84 6.42 -11.27
C LEU A 165 0.07 6.24 -9.95
N PRO A 166 0.08 5.04 -9.33
CA PRO A 166 -0.57 4.80 -8.05
C PRO A 166 -0.15 5.84 -7.00
N LEU A 167 -1.15 6.46 -6.37
CA LEU A 167 -0.97 7.58 -5.46
C LEU A 167 -1.75 7.41 -4.15
N ASP A 168 -1.26 8.06 -3.09
CA ASP A 168 -1.92 8.16 -1.78
C ASP A 168 -3.17 9.04 -1.89
N LYS A 169 -4.30 8.40 -2.22
CA LYS A 169 -5.59 9.10 -2.35
C LYS A 169 -6.04 9.72 -1.03
N THR A 170 -5.50 9.30 0.11
CA THR A 170 -5.85 9.88 1.40
C THR A 170 -5.32 11.31 1.58
N LYS A 171 -4.31 11.72 0.79
CA LYS A 171 -3.80 13.10 0.77
C LYS A 171 -4.74 14.07 0.09
N LEU A 172 -5.53 13.60 -0.88
CA LEU A 172 -6.44 14.42 -1.70
C LEU A 172 -7.47 15.20 -0.89
N SER A 173 -7.83 14.70 0.31
CA SER A 173 -8.79 15.33 1.21
C SER A 173 -8.15 15.97 2.46
N LYS A 174 -6.81 15.94 2.58
CA LYS A 174 -6.09 16.38 3.78
C LYS A 174 -5.13 17.54 3.54
N ALA A 175 -4.75 17.76 2.29
CA ALA A 175 -3.91 18.87 1.88
C ALA A 175 -4.54 19.56 0.66
N MET A 176 -4.45 20.88 0.62
CA MET A 176 -4.74 21.67 -0.57
C MET A 176 -3.46 21.83 -1.39
N ASN A 177 -3.58 22.05 -2.69
CA ASN A 177 -2.44 22.30 -3.60
C ASN A 177 -1.34 21.21 -3.53
N ILE A 178 -1.74 19.97 -3.81
CA ILE A 178 -0.88 18.80 -3.69
C ILE A 178 0.07 18.73 -4.88
N GLU A 179 1.36 18.61 -4.63
CA GLU A 179 2.33 18.23 -5.67
C GLU A 179 2.24 16.73 -5.94
N ILE A 180 2.01 16.34 -7.20
CA ILE A 180 1.72 14.95 -7.56
C ILE A 180 2.87 14.00 -7.18
N GLU A 181 4.11 14.42 -7.39
CA GLU A 181 5.31 13.62 -7.14
C GLU A 181 5.44 13.21 -5.66
N LYS A 182 4.93 14.04 -4.74
CA LYS A 182 4.96 13.81 -3.29
C LYS A 182 3.89 12.85 -2.81
N VAL A 183 2.91 12.52 -3.64
CA VAL A 183 1.80 11.62 -3.29
C VAL A 183 1.81 10.32 -4.09
N LEU A 184 2.71 10.16 -5.07
CA LEU A 184 2.92 8.87 -5.70
C LEU A 184 3.44 7.85 -4.67
N LEU A 185 2.88 6.64 -4.70
CA LEU A 185 3.27 5.54 -3.83
C LEU A 185 4.64 4.97 -4.22
N ARG A 186 4.89 4.88 -5.53
CA ARG A 186 6.17 4.51 -6.13
C ARG A 186 6.42 5.37 -7.37
N GLN A 187 7.70 5.66 -7.61
CA GLN A 187 8.14 6.36 -8.81
C GLN A 187 8.24 5.39 -9.99
N SER A 188 8.27 5.95 -11.21
CA SER A 188 8.27 5.16 -12.45
C SER A 188 9.51 4.26 -12.59
N ASP A 189 10.68 4.78 -12.22
CA ASP A 189 11.95 4.06 -12.22
C ASP A 189 11.93 2.83 -11.32
N PHE A 190 11.35 2.94 -10.13
CA PHE A 190 11.14 1.82 -9.22
C PHE A 190 10.30 0.70 -9.84
N LEU A 191 9.17 1.07 -10.44
CA LEU A 191 8.25 0.11 -11.05
C LEU A 191 8.90 -0.59 -12.25
N GLN A 192 9.61 0.17 -13.09
CA GLN A 192 10.35 -0.36 -14.24
C GLN A 192 11.48 -1.30 -13.80
N HIS A 193 12.22 -0.94 -12.74
CA HIS A 193 13.30 -1.76 -12.20
C HIS A 193 12.81 -3.17 -11.81
N HIS A 194 11.60 -3.28 -11.27
CA HIS A 194 10.98 -4.55 -10.90
C HIS A 194 10.09 -5.16 -12.01
N GLY A 195 10.11 -4.60 -13.23
CA GLY A 195 9.32 -5.09 -14.35
C GLY A 195 7.82 -5.09 -14.09
N ILE A 196 7.32 -4.05 -13.41
CA ILE A 196 5.89 -3.80 -13.15
C ILE A 196 5.42 -2.76 -14.17
N GLU A 197 4.58 -3.17 -15.12
CA GLU A 197 4.01 -2.26 -16.10
C GLU A 197 2.82 -1.52 -15.51
N VAL A 198 2.72 -0.21 -15.75
CA VAL A 198 1.55 0.59 -15.38
C VAL A 198 1.04 1.31 -16.62
N TRP A 199 -0.16 0.93 -17.08
CA TRP A 199 -0.84 1.53 -18.20
C TRP A 199 -1.86 2.53 -17.69
N THR A 200 -1.48 3.81 -17.71
CA THR A 200 -2.35 4.93 -17.33
C THR A 200 -3.29 5.30 -18.48
N LYS A 201 -4.35 6.07 -18.18
CA LYS A 201 -5.39 6.46 -19.14
C LYS A 201 -6.02 5.26 -19.87
N LYS A 202 -5.96 4.06 -19.27
CA LYS A 202 -6.44 2.80 -19.84
C LYS A 202 -7.60 2.28 -19.01
N GLU A 203 -8.82 2.52 -19.48
CA GLU A 203 -10.04 2.09 -18.81
C GLU A 203 -10.56 0.77 -19.38
N VAL A 204 -10.72 -0.22 -18.52
CA VAL A 204 -11.35 -1.51 -18.86
C VAL A 204 -12.86 -1.28 -19.03
N LYS A 205 -13.40 -1.70 -20.18
CA LYS A 205 -14.82 -1.64 -20.51
C LYS A 205 -15.55 -2.92 -20.13
N SER A 206 -14.92 -4.08 -20.35
CA SER A 206 -15.50 -5.39 -20.05
C SER A 206 -14.42 -6.45 -19.85
N VAL A 207 -14.80 -7.51 -19.13
CA VAL A 207 -13.98 -8.70 -18.90
C VAL A 207 -14.71 -9.90 -19.50
N ASP A 208 -14.00 -10.68 -20.29
CA ASP A 208 -14.42 -12.02 -20.69
C ASP A 208 -13.62 -13.03 -19.83
N THR A 209 -14.34 -13.73 -18.96
CA THR A 209 -13.74 -14.70 -18.03
C THR A 209 -13.51 -16.07 -18.65
N GLU A 210 -14.21 -16.40 -19.74
CA GLU A 210 -14.05 -17.66 -20.44
C GLU A 210 -12.87 -17.56 -21.42
N ALA A 211 -12.83 -16.50 -22.23
CA ALA A 211 -11.73 -16.22 -23.14
C ALA A 211 -10.48 -15.64 -22.44
N LYS A 212 -10.57 -15.34 -21.13
CA LYS A 212 -9.55 -14.67 -20.33
C LYS A 212 -8.99 -13.41 -20.98
N THR A 213 -9.88 -12.50 -21.37
CA THR A 213 -9.50 -11.22 -21.99
C THR A 213 -10.16 -10.01 -21.35
N LEU A 214 -9.49 -8.87 -21.46
CA LEU A 214 -9.99 -7.54 -21.13
C LEU A 214 -10.21 -6.77 -22.42
N THR A 215 -11.36 -6.11 -22.54
CA THR A 215 -11.58 -5.10 -23.60
C THR A 215 -11.53 -3.71 -22.98
N PHE A 216 -10.73 -2.82 -23.55
CA PHE A 216 -10.60 -1.44 -23.11
C PHE A 216 -11.58 -0.51 -23.83
N LYS A 217 -11.78 0.70 -23.31
CA LYS A 217 -12.67 1.70 -23.94
C LYS A 217 -12.24 2.13 -25.35
N ASP A 218 -10.95 2.06 -25.66
CA ASP A 218 -10.41 2.35 -27.00
C ASP A 218 -10.56 1.17 -27.98
N GLY A 219 -11.20 0.07 -27.56
CA GLY A 219 -11.44 -1.11 -28.38
C GLY A 219 -10.29 -2.11 -28.41
N THR A 220 -9.13 -1.79 -27.83
CA THR A 220 -8.02 -2.74 -27.74
C THR A 220 -8.31 -3.85 -26.72
N VAL A 221 -7.63 -4.99 -26.87
CA VAL A 221 -7.86 -6.20 -26.07
C VAL A 221 -6.54 -6.67 -25.45
N GLN A 222 -6.59 -7.18 -24.21
CA GLN A 222 -5.45 -7.79 -23.52
C GLN A 222 -5.85 -9.14 -22.91
N HIS A 223 -5.09 -10.20 -23.24
CA HIS A 223 -5.21 -11.51 -22.60
C HIS A 223 -4.60 -11.51 -21.18
N TYR A 224 -5.12 -12.32 -20.28
CA TYR A 224 -4.50 -12.56 -18.97
C TYR A 224 -4.49 -14.05 -18.64
N ASP A 225 -3.52 -14.48 -17.86
CA ASP A 225 -3.56 -15.82 -17.26
C ASP A 225 -4.26 -15.78 -15.91
N GLN A 226 -4.01 -14.70 -15.15
CA GLN A 226 -4.70 -14.36 -13.90
C GLN A 226 -5.07 -12.88 -13.84
N LEU A 227 -6.18 -12.58 -13.16
CA LEU A 227 -6.76 -11.25 -13.08
C LEU A 227 -7.02 -10.85 -11.63
N LEU A 228 -6.57 -9.66 -11.23
CA LEU A 228 -7.02 -8.99 -10.01
C LEU A 228 -7.93 -7.82 -10.35
N ILE A 229 -9.14 -7.81 -9.79
CA ILE A 229 -10.08 -6.69 -9.85
C ILE A 229 -9.94 -5.85 -8.58
N SER A 230 -9.33 -4.68 -8.71
CA SER A 230 -9.01 -3.77 -7.60
C SER A 230 -9.41 -2.32 -7.94
N THR A 231 -10.57 -2.18 -8.59
CA THR A 231 -11.11 -0.92 -9.12
C THR A 231 -11.60 0.06 -8.04
N GLY A 232 -11.54 -0.35 -6.78
CA GLY A 232 -11.89 0.45 -5.61
C GLY A 232 -13.36 0.89 -5.62
N GLY A 233 -13.61 2.07 -5.06
CA GLY A 233 -14.91 2.71 -5.06
C GLY A 233 -14.99 3.91 -6.02
N ARG A 234 -16.23 4.32 -6.32
CA ARG A 234 -16.55 5.60 -6.98
C ARG A 234 -17.34 6.52 -6.08
N ALA A 235 -17.06 7.82 -6.16
CA ALA A 235 -17.81 8.81 -5.42
C ALA A 235 -19.29 8.76 -5.86
N ARG A 236 -20.21 8.83 -4.89
CA ARG A 236 -21.65 8.77 -5.18
C ARG A 236 -22.15 10.19 -5.55
N PRO A 237 -22.64 10.41 -6.79
CA PRO A 237 -23.21 11.71 -7.16
C PRO A 237 -24.50 12.00 -6.39
N LEU A 238 -24.83 13.28 -6.27
CA LEU A 238 -26.12 13.73 -5.74
C LEU A 238 -27.25 13.28 -6.66
N GLN A 239 -28.42 13.00 -6.08
CA GLN A 239 -29.63 12.54 -6.77
C GLN A 239 -30.75 13.57 -6.59
N CYS A 240 -30.46 14.84 -6.88
CA CYS A 240 -31.39 15.96 -6.77
C CYS A 240 -31.23 16.91 -7.97
N PRO A 241 -32.23 17.76 -8.27
CA PRO A 241 -32.10 18.78 -9.32
C PRO A 241 -30.86 19.65 -9.10
N GLY A 242 -30.11 19.94 -10.16
CA GLY A 242 -28.89 20.75 -10.10
C GLY A 242 -27.63 19.98 -9.68
N ALA A 243 -27.70 18.65 -9.52
CA ALA A 243 -26.53 17.81 -9.23
C ALA A 243 -25.49 17.82 -10.38
N GLU A 244 -25.92 18.21 -11.57
CA GLU A 244 -25.15 18.32 -12.80
C GLU A 244 -24.52 19.72 -13.02
N LEU A 245 -24.78 20.69 -12.14
CA LEU A 245 -24.19 22.02 -12.26
C LEU A 245 -22.66 21.94 -12.18
N GLU A 246 -21.96 22.76 -12.97
CA GLU A 246 -20.50 22.71 -13.13
C GLU A 246 -19.73 22.88 -11.81
N ASN A 247 -20.30 23.64 -10.87
CA ASN A 247 -19.72 23.89 -9.54
C ASN A 247 -20.04 22.81 -8.51
N VAL A 248 -20.79 21.76 -8.86
CA VAL A 248 -20.98 20.57 -8.03
C VAL A 248 -19.89 19.56 -8.37
N LYS A 249 -18.90 19.43 -7.48
CA LYS A 249 -17.72 18.57 -7.68
C LYS A 249 -17.73 17.37 -6.73
N LEU A 250 -17.21 16.24 -7.21
CA LEU A 250 -16.91 15.06 -6.41
C LEU A 250 -15.39 14.95 -6.25
N LEU A 251 -14.91 14.53 -5.08
CA LEU A 251 -13.49 14.30 -4.83
C LEU A 251 -13.17 12.81 -4.97
N GLN A 252 -12.60 12.40 -6.11
CA GLN A 252 -12.20 11.01 -6.34
C GLN A 252 -10.77 10.85 -6.90
N SER A 253 -10.34 11.79 -7.72
CA SER A 253 -9.07 11.79 -8.44
C SER A 253 -8.20 12.98 -8.06
N TYR A 254 -6.93 12.93 -8.45
CA TYR A 254 -6.01 14.06 -8.32
C TYR A 254 -6.50 15.29 -9.12
N LYS A 255 -7.09 15.06 -10.30
CA LYS A 255 -7.69 16.10 -11.12
C LYS A 255 -8.82 16.80 -10.37
N ASP A 256 -9.71 16.03 -9.73
CA ASP A 256 -10.81 16.60 -8.94
C ASP A 256 -10.29 17.47 -7.79
N ALA A 257 -9.27 17.00 -7.06
CA ALA A 257 -8.67 17.76 -5.95
C ALA A 257 -8.09 19.09 -6.44
N THR A 258 -7.42 19.07 -7.59
CA THR A 258 -6.86 20.26 -8.24
C THR A 258 -7.96 21.22 -8.68
N GLU A 259 -9.01 20.73 -9.35
CA GLU A 259 -10.14 21.56 -9.78
C GLU A 259 -10.88 22.18 -8.59
N ILE A 260 -11.17 21.40 -7.55
CA ILE A 260 -11.82 21.89 -6.32
C ILE A 260 -10.98 22.99 -5.67
N HIS A 261 -9.66 22.81 -5.57
CA HIS A 261 -8.77 23.83 -5.02
C HIS A 261 -8.90 25.16 -5.79
N HIS A 262 -8.77 25.12 -7.11
CA HIS A 262 -8.87 26.31 -7.95
C HIS A 262 -10.25 26.98 -7.85
N MET A 263 -11.33 26.20 -7.89
CA MET A 263 -12.69 26.75 -7.81
C MET A 263 -13.04 27.32 -6.45
N SER A 264 -12.49 26.74 -5.37
CA SER A 264 -12.74 27.20 -4.00
C SER A 264 -12.00 28.48 -3.63
N ALA A 265 -10.91 28.80 -4.34
CA ALA A 265 -10.08 29.96 -4.05
C ALA A 265 -10.89 31.27 -4.19
N GLY A 266 -11.05 32.00 -3.08
CA GLY A 266 -11.81 33.25 -3.05
C GLY A 266 -13.34 33.10 -3.11
N ASN A 267 -13.87 31.86 -3.10
CA ASN A 267 -15.29 31.57 -3.21
C ASN A 267 -15.86 30.91 -1.93
N LYS A 268 -17.18 30.94 -1.79
CA LYS A 268 -17.88 30.20 -0.73
C LYS A 268 -18.06 28.75 -1.15
N ALA A 269 -17.60 27.81 -0.32
CA ALA A 269 -17.76 26.38 -0.54
C ALA A 269 -18.81 25.79 0.42
N VAL A 270 -19.62 24.86 -0.08
CA VAL A 270 -20.55 24.04 0.72
C VAL A 270 -20.17 22.58 0.55
N ILE A 271 -19.98 21.87 1.67
CA ILE A 271 -19.68 20.44 1.68
C ILE A 271 -20.97 19.69 1.96
N VAL A 272 -21.34 18.79 1.05
CA VAL A 272 -22.53 17.94 1.19
C VAL A 272 -22.10 16.54 1.63
N GLY A 273 -22.45 16.19 2.87
CA GLY A 273 -22.03 14.96 3.55
C GLY A 273 -21.15 15.27 4.76
N THR A 274 -21.46 14.65 5.91
CA THR A 274 -20.81 14.92 7.21
C THR A 274 -19.96 13.76 7.71
N SER A 275 -19.78 12.72 6.88
CA SER A 275 -18.93 11.56 7.17
C SER A 275 -17.62 11.65 6.38
N PHE A 276 -16.84 10.57 6.38
CA PHE A 276 -15.78 10.37 5.38
C PHE A 276 -16.39 10.35 3.96
N ILE A 277 -15.54 10.46 2.93
CA ILE A 277 -15.98 10.47 1.53
C ILE A 277 -16.75 9.19 1.22
N GLY A 278 -18.04 9.32 0.90
CA GLY A 278 -18.91 8.20 0.56
C GLY A 278 -18.54 7.63 -0.81
N VAL A 279 -18.21 6.34 -0.84
CA VAL A 279 -17.91 5.59 -2.07
C VAL A 279 -18.84 4.40 -2.23
N ILE A 280 -19.07 4.00 -3.48
CA ILE A 280 -19.76 2.76 -3.84
C ILE A 280 -18.82 1.86 -4.66
N PRO A 281 -18.89 0.53 -4.56
CA PRO A 281 -18.03 -0.38 -5.32
C PRO A 281 -18.05 -0.08 -6.83
N ASN A 282 -16.88 -0.08 -7.47
CA ASN A 282 -16.73 0.21 -8.90
C ASN A 282 -16.67 -1.08 -9.74
N SER A 283 -17.80 -1.78 -9.84
CA SER A 283 -17.91 -3.12 -10.44
C SER A 283 -18.90 -3.20 -11.61
N ASP A 284 -19.45 -2.08 -12.07
CA ASP A 284 -20.54 -2.05 -13.06
C ASP A 284 -20.20 -2.82 -14.37
N PHE A 285 -18.92 -2.82 -14.77
CA PHE A 285 -18.42 -3.54 -15.95
C PHE A 285 -18.48 -5.07 -15.84
N LEU A 286 -18.75 -5.61 -14.64
CA LEU A 286 -18.89 -7.03 -14.35
C LEU A 286 -20.35 -7.49 -14.32
N LYS A 287 -21.34 -6.58 -14.37
CA LYS A 287 -22.77 -6.95 -14.27
C LYS A 287 -23.27 -7.91 -15.34
N ARG A 288 -22.50 -8.08 -16.42
CA ARG A 288 -22.80 -8.99 -17.54
C ARG A 288 -21.84 -10.17 -17.60
N THR A 289 -21.06 -10.41 -16.55
CA THR A 289 -20.16 -11.56 -16.42
C THR A 289 -20.68 -12.52 -15.36
N SER A 290 -20.07 -13.69 -15.26
CA SER A 290 -20.39 -14.70 -14.25
C SER A 290 -19.72 -14.41 -12.89
N VAL A 291 -19.01 -13.29 -12.72
CA VAL A 291 -18.39 -12.91 -11.45
C VAL A 291 -19.49 -12.50 -10.47
N GLU A 292 -19.54 -13.16 -9.32
CA GLU A 292 -20.56 -12.93 -8.30
C GLU A 292 -20.40 -11.55 -7.65
N ILE A 293 -21.52 -10.83 -7.58
CA ILE A 293 -21.61 -9.49 -7.01
C ILE A 293 -22.80 -9.44 -6.04
N ASP A 294 -22.61 -8.84 -4.86
CA ASP A 294 -23.66 -8.69 -3.85
C ASP A 294 -24.69 -7.59 -4.21
N SER A 295 -25.76 -7.47 -3.42
CA SER A 295 -26.81 -6.47 -3.65
C SER A 295 -26.35 -5.01 -3.55
N ARG A 296 -25.13 -4.75 -3.05
CA ARG A 296 -24.50 -3.42 -2.97
C ARG A 296 -23.51 -3.17 -4.10
N ASN A 297 -23.46 -4.07 -5.08
CA ASN A 297 -22.51 -4.11 -6.17
C ASN A 297 -21.06 -4.46 -5.74
N ALA A 298 -20.83 -5.04 -4.57
CA ALA A 298 -19.48 -5.45 -4.18
C ALA A 298 -19.14 -6.86 -4.72
N VAL A 299 -17.93 -7.06 -5.25
CA VAL A 299 -17.47 -8.36 -5.77
C VAL A 299 -17.30 -9.34 -4.62
N VAL A 300 -17.97 -10.48 -4.67
CA VAL A 300 -17.94 -11.48 -3.59
C VAL A 300 -16.64 -12.27 -3.68
N VAL A 301 -15.89 -12.32 -2.57
CA VAL A 301 -14.62 -13.07 -2.50
C VAL A 301 -14.54 -13.98 -1.28
N ASP A 302 -13.75 -15.04 -1.33
CA ASP A 302 -13.42 -15.85 -0.16
C ASP A 302 -12.35 -15.18 0.74
N LYS A 303 -11.86 -15.89 1.76
CA LYS A 303 -10.83 -15.37 2.67
C LYS A 303 -9.44 -15.20 2.01
N PHE A 304 -9.27 -15.69 0.79
CA PHE A 304 -8.06 -15.61 -0.02
C PHE A 304 -8.24 -14.67 -1.22
N MET A 305 -9.24 -13.78 -1.17
CA MET A 305 -9.54 -12.80 -2.22
C MET A 305 -9.91 -13.43 -3.58
N LYS A 306 -10.24 -14.72 -3.61
CA LYS A 306 -10.69 -15.42 -4.82
C LYS A 306 -12.16 -15.15 -5.07
N THR A 307 -12.51 -14.88 -6.32
CA THR A 307 -13.92 -14.86 -6.75
C THR A 307 -14.44 -16.28 -6.97
N ASN A 308 -15.69 -16.40 -7.41
CA ASN A 308 -16.27 -17.67 -7.87
C ASN A 308 -15.70 -18.15 -9.22
N ILE A 309 -14.93 -17.32 -9.92
CA ILE A 309 -14.31 -17.64 -11.21
C ILE A 309 -12.83 -18.01 -11.00
N PRO A 310 -12.37 -19.17 -11.49
CA PRO A 310 -10.96 -19.54 -11.43
C PRO A 310 -10.04 -18.46 -12.04
N ASP A 311 -8.88 -18.26 -11.42
CA ASP A 311 -7.88 -17.27 -11.85
C ASP A 311 -8.33 -15.80 -11.83
N VAL A 312 -9.53 -15.52 -11.29
CA VAL A 312 -10.04 -14.16 -11.06
C VAL A 312 -10.14 -13.89 -9.57
N PHE A 313 -9.44 -12.86 -9.15
CA PHE A 313 -9.35 -12.37 -7.78
C PHE A 313 -9.93 -10.96 -7.72
N ALA A 314 -10.29 -10.49 -6.52
CA ALA A 314 -10.65 -9.10 -6.31
C ALA A 314 -10.16 -8.59 -4.95
N ALA A 315 -9.80 -7.31 -4.86
CA ALA A 315 -9.21 -6.73 -3.66
C ALA A 315 -9.55 -5.25 -3.45
N GLY A 316 -9.37 -4.76 -2.22
CA GLY A 316 -9.67 -3.37 -1.83
C GLY A 316 -11.17 -3.05 -1.75
N ASP A 317 -11.52 -1.79 -1.94
CA ASP A 317 -12.86 -1.27 -1.64
C ASP A 317 -13.99 -1.85 -2.52
N VAL A 318 -13.65 -2.56 -3.60
CA VAL A 318 -14.63 -3.17 -4.51
C VAL A 318 -15.23 -4.48 -3.94
N VAL A 319 -14.62 -5.08 -2.92
CA VAL A 319 -14.98 -6.45 -2.50
C VAL A 319 -15.93 -6.54 -1.32
N SER A 320 -16.73 -7.61 -1.30
CA SER A 320 -17.40 -8.14 -0.13
C SER A 320 -16.68 -9.40 0.36
N PHE A 321 -16.03 -9.32 1.52
CA PHE A 321 -15.15 -10.36 2.04
C PHE A 321 -15.58 -10.81 3.45
N PRO A 322 -15.29 -12.06 3.86
CA PRO A 322 -15.61 -12.54 5.20
C PRO A 322 -14.64 -11.94 6.23
N LEU A 323 -15.16 -11.22 7.24
CA LEU A 323 -14.34 -10.63 8.30
C LEU A 323 -14.40 -11.46 9.59
N PRO A 324 -13.30 -12.08 10.05
CA PRO A 324 -13.30 -12.92 11.27
C PRO A 324 -13.78 -12.20 12.52
N LEU A 325 -13.42 -10.91 12.70
CA LEU A 325 -13.78 -10.07 13.85
C LEU A 325 -15.29 -9.94 14.10
N VAL A 326 -16.12 -10.21 13.09
CA VAL A 326 -17.58 -10.13 13.17
C VAL A 326 -18.25 -11.48 12.89
N GLY A 327 -17.55 -12.57 13.22
CA GLY A 327 -18.06 -13.94 13.03
C GLY A 327 -18.11 -14.36 11.56
N HIS A 328 -17.10 -13.96 10.78
CA HIS A 328 -16.99 -14.25 9.34
C HIS A 328 -18.14 -13.73 8.47
N LYS A 329 -18.95 -12.80 8.98
CA LYS A 329 -19.94 -12.09 8.16
C LYS A 329 -19.26 -11.36 7.01
N ARG A 330 -19.93 -11.35 5.86
CA ARG A 330 -19.47 -10.62 4.68
C ARG A 330 -19.66 -9.12 4.88
N VAL A 331 -18.58 -8.37 4.72
CA VAL A 331 -18.55 -6.92 4.86
C VAL A 331 -17.89 -6.28 3.64
N ASN A 332 -18.19 -5.02 3.39
CA ASN A 332 -17.47 -4.17 2.45
C ASN A 332 -16.96 -2.97 3.28
N ILE A 333 -15.64 -2.79 3.31
CA ILE A 333 -14.98 -1.78 4.15
C ILE A 333 -14.02 -1.01 3.24
N GLY A 334 -14.33 0.26 3.00
CA GLY A 334 -13.43 1.18 2.30
C GLY A 334 -12.35 1.67 3.25
N HIS A 335 -11.16 1.06 3.21
CA HIS A 335 -10.07 1.42 4.11
C HIS A 335 -8.70 1.14 3.51
N TRP A 336 -7.79 2.12 3.64
CA TRP A 336 -6.48 2.10 3.01
C TRP A 336 -5.62 0.88 3.40
N GLN A 337 -5.47 0.63 4.70
CA GLN A 337 -4.68 -0.51 5.20
C GLN A 337 -5.28 -1.85 4.76
N LEU A 338 -6.61 -1.92 4.69
CA LEU A 338 -7.31 -3.13 4.32
C LEU A 338 -7.13 -3.43 2.83
N ALA A 339 -7.15 -2.40 1.99
CA ALA A 339 -6.86 -2.55 0.56
C ALA A 339 -5.44 -3.09 0.31
N GLN A 340 -4.44 -2.62 1.07
CA GLN A 340 -3.09 -3.20 1.01
C GLN A 340 -3.08 -4.64 1.51
N ALA A 341 -3.74 -4.94 2.63
CA ALA A 341 -3.85 -6.31 3.15
C ALA A 341 -4.49 -7.29 2.15
N HIS A 342 -5.58 -6.87 1.49
CA HIS A 342 -6.19 -7.65 0.41
C HIS A 342 -5.22 -7.84 -0.77
N GLY A 343 -4.45 -6.82 -1.14
CA GLY A 343 -3.44 -6.91 -2.19
C GLY A 343 -2.30 -7.90 -1.88
N THR A 344 -1.99 -8.12 -0.60
CA THR A 344 -0.97 -9.09 -0.17
C THR A 344 -1.48 -10.53 -0.07
N THR A 345 -2.77 -10.73 0.15
CA THR A 345 -3.39 -12.05 0.41
C THR A 345 -3.41 -12.91 -0.84
#